data_AF-A0A8H4RA55-F1
#
_entry.id   AF-A0A8H4RA55-F1
#
_cell.length_a   1.000
_cell.length_b   1.000
_cell.length_c   1.000
_cell.angle_alpha   90.00
_cell.angle_beta   90.00
_cell.angle_gamma   90.00
#
_symmetry.space_group_name_H-M   'P 1'
#
loop_
_entity.id
_entity.type
_entity.pdbx_description
1 polymer ?
#
loop_
_entity_poly.entity_id
_entity_poly.type
_entity_poly.pdbx_seq_one_letter_code
_entity_poly.pdbx_strand_id
1 'polypeptide(L)'
;MLLFVFQNLTSLELYNFHDGNAANSIAGVLLRSPNLKTLGLRLNCDIDTDNGPIADVLERRKCDFLERLCMIYASHKTAAPLALHTLRLRKGICLWPSDSPTVGNYLARLVEKPKIQCLHILNDDFKFGMAQFAANLPKLTRLNQLRLNTNSQQRDRFPTNAKSLWPGVVEKRKDAAARYAKLIKSLCPSIQYIQIADWTWQLNILRAPLNVAGNCIPEYAELLELD
;
A
#
# COMPACT_ATOMS: atom_id res chain seq x y z
N MET A 1 3.23 -12.94 19.86
CA MET A 1 3.07 -13.84 18.70
C MET A 1 4.41 -14.50 18.42
N LEU A 2 4.52 -15.82 18.56
CA LEU A 2 5.78 -16.55 18.39
C LEU A 2 5.98 -16.91 16.92
N LEU A 3 6.44 -15.95 16.13
CA LEU A 3 6.68 -16.17 14.70
C LEU A 3 8.02 -16.83 14.38
N PHE A 4 8.89 -16.99 15.37
CA PHE A 4 10.30 -17.35 15.14
C PHE A 4 10.52 -18.75 14.54
N VAL A 5 9.52 -19.62 14.61
CA VAL A 5 9.56 -20.98 14.05
C VAL A 5 9.49 -21.02 12.52
N PHE A 6 9.02 -19.93 11.89
CA PHE A 6 8.90 -19.88 10.43
C PHE A 6 10.19 -19.38 9.77
N GLN A 7 10.56 -20.06 8.68
CA GLN A 7 11.75 -19.81 7.87
C GLN A 7 11.50 -20.20 6.41
N ASN A 8 12.30 -19.64 5.49
CA ASN A 8 12.23 -19.91 4.04
C ASN A 8 10.84 -19.69 3.42
N LEU A 9 10.06 -18.76 3.98
CA LEU A 9 8.73 -18.47 3.45
C LEU A 9 8.83 -17.79 2.07
N THR A 10 7.87 -18.11 1.20
CA THR A 10 7.64 -17.40 -0.07
C THR A 10 6.49 -16.38 0.05
N SER A 11 5.61 -16.55 1.04
CA SER A 11 4.51 -15.64 1.34
C SER A 11 4.32 -15.51 2.86
N LEU A 12 4.10 -14.29 3.33
CA LEU A 12 3.73 -13.98 4.70
C LEU A 12 2.62 -12.93 4.69
N GLU A 13 1.43 -13.34 5.12
CA GLU A 13 0.29 -12.43 5.25
C GLU A 13 -0.25 -12.50 6.67
N LEU A 14 -0.08 -11.41 7.42
CA LEU A 14 -0.49 -11.30 8.81
C LEU A 14 -1.58 -10.25 8.92
N TYR A 15 -2.76 -10.69 9.33
CA TYR A 15 -3.92 -9.84 9.45
C TYR A 15 -4.44 -9.84 10.88
N ASN A 16 -4.84 -8.66 11.36
CA ASN A 16 -5.46 -8.49 12.67
C ASN A 16 -4.52 -8.74 13.86
N PHE A 17 -3.26 -8.32 13.76
CA PHE A 17 -2.29 -8.39 14.86
C PHE A 17 -2.14 -7.04 15.56
N HIS A 18 -1.77 -7.03 16.84
CA HIS A 18 -1.52 -5.81 17.60
C HIS A 18 -0.05 -5.37 17.51
N ASP A 19 0.21 -4.07 17.60
CA ASP A 19 1.53 -3.47 17.37
C ASP A 19 2.62 -4.08 18.29
N GLY A 20 2.44 -4.03 19.61
CA GLY A 20 3.30 -4.64 20.64
C GLY A 20 4.74 -4.97 20.22
N ASN A 21 5.11 -6.24 20.36
CA ASN A 21 6.39 -6.80 19.88
C ASN A 21 6.27 -7.43 18.48
N ALA A 22 5.23 -7.10 17.72
CA ALA A 22 5.00 -7.71 16.40
C ALA A 22 6.10 -7.30 15.41
N ALA A 23 6.57 -6.06 15.44
CA ALA A 23 7.62 -5.58 14.53
C ALA A 23 8.91 -6.42 14.66
N ASN A 24 9.37 -6.69 15.89
CA ASN A 24 10.53 -7.54 16.16
C ASN A 24 10.31 -8.98 15.66
N SER A 25 9.14 -9.54 15.96
CA SER A 25 8.80 -10.92 15.58
C SER A 25 8.73 -11.09 14.06
N ILE A 26 8.14 -10.12 13.37
CA ILE A 26 8.01 -10.09 11.92
C ILE A 26 9.37 -9.89 11.28
N ALA A 27 10.18 -8.91 11.72
CA ALA A 27 11.54 -8.70 11.23
C ALA A 27 12.38 -9.99 11.30
N GLY A 28 12.28 -10.73 12.40
CA GLY A 28 12.94 -12.02 12.55
C GLY A 28 12.54 -13.04 11.47
N VAL A 29 11.25 -13.15 11.14
CA VAL A 29 10.79 -14.06 10.06
C VAL A 29 11.29 -13.59 8.69
N LEU A 30 11.26 -12.28 8.45
CA LEU A 30 11.70 -11.69 7.20
C LEU A 30 13.19 -11.96 6.95
N LEU A 31 14.03 -11.88 8.00
CA LEU A 31 15.46 -12.20 7.91
C LEU A 31 15.72 -13.67 7.59
N ARG A 32 14.88 -14.58 8.10
CA ARG A 32 14.96 -16.02 7.81
C ARG A 32 14.23 -16.42 6.53
N SER A 33 13.66 -15.47 5.79
CA SER A 33 12.89 -15.71 4.57
C SER A 33 13.37 -14.80 3.42
N PRO A 34 14.65 -14.87 3.00
CA PRO A 34 15.19 -13.98 1.98
C PRO A 34 14.51 -14.14 0.60
N ASN A 35 13.87 -15.29 0.35
CA ASN A 35 13.15 -15.60 -0.88
C ASN A 35 11.68 -15.16 -0.86
N LEU A 36 11.23 -14.42 0.16
CA LEU A 36 9.85 -13.96 0.29
C LEU A 36 9.43 -13.16 -0.94
N LYS A 37 8.26 -13.48 -1.50
CA LYS A 37 7.66 -12.83 -2.67
C LYS A 37 6.42 -12.01 -2.31
N THR A 38 5.71 -12.38 -1.25
CA THR A 38 4.50 -11.70 -0.82
C THR A 38 4.58 -11.31 0.64
N LEU A 39 4.33 -10.03 0.93
CA LEU A 39 4.17 -9.51 2.28
C LEU A 39 2.82 -8.80 2.40
N GLY A 40 1.97 -9.28 3.31
CA GLY A 40 0.70 -8.66 3.65
C GLY A 40 0.62 -8.34 5.15
N LEU A 41 0.24 -7.11 5.49
CA LEU A 41 0.17 -6.63 6.87
C LEU A 41 -1.15 -5.88 7.10
N ARG A 42 -1.85 -6.19 8.19
CA ARG A 42 -2.98 -5.42 8.73
C ARG A 42 -2.88 -5.40 10.26
N LEU A 43 -2.76 -4.20 10.83
CA LEU A 43 -2.83 -4.01 12.26
C LEU A 43 -4.29 -4.05 12.74
N ASN A 44 -4.53 -4.69 13.87
CA ASN A 44 -5.73 -4.48 14.64
C ASN A 44 -5.53 -3.22 15.48
N CYS A 45 -6.03 -2.10 14.98
CA CYS A 45 -6.16 -0.89 15.76
C CYS A 45 -7.51 -0.98 16.48
N ASP A 46 -7.51 -1.56 17.69
CA ASP A 46 -8.59 -1.34 18.66
C ASP A 46 -8.52 0.13 19.04
N ILE A 47 -9.17 0.96 18.24
CA ILE A 47 -9.47 2.33 18.62
C ILE A 47 -10.72 2.18 19.48
N ASP A 48 -10.52 2.06 20.80
CA ASP A 48 -11.60 2.28 21.76
C ASP A 48 -12.19 3.65 21.43
N THR A 49 -13.35 3.63 20.79
CA THR A 49 -14.03 4.84 20.31
C THR A 49 -14.87 5.50 21.40
N ASP A 50 -14.84 4.94 22.62
CA ASP A 50 -15.84 5.28 23.64
C ASP A 50 -15.59 6.58 24.41
N ASN A 51 -14.41 7.20 24.41
CA ASN A 51 -14.14 8.31 25.36
C ASN A 51 -13.31 9.51 24.87
N GLY A 52 -13.20 9.80 23.57
CA GLY A 52 -12.50 11.02 23.14
C GLY A 52 -12.74 11.45 21.69
N PRO A 53 -12.47 12.72 21.35
CA PRO A 53 -12.62 13.23 19.99
C PRO A 53 -11.70 12.43 19.05
N ILE A 54 -12.33 11.63 18.19
CA ILE A 54 -11.74 10.69 17.21
C ILE A 54 -10.62 11.34 16.37
N ALA A 55 -10.67 12.65 16.18
CA ALA A 55 -9.67 13.42 15.43
C ALA A 55 -8.28 13.46 16.12
N ASP A 56 -8.24 13.62 17.45
CA ASP A 56 -6.97 13.80 18.19
C ASP A 56 -6.20 12.47 18.36
N VAL A 57 -6.91 11.34 18.40
CA VAL A 57 -6.31 10.00 18.56
C VAL A 57 -5.67 9.50 17.26
N LEU A 58 -6.24 9.87 16.11
CA LEU A 58 -5.67 9.59 14.80
C LEU A 58 -4.42 10.46 14.52
N GLU A 59 -4.36 11.69 15.04
CA GLU A 59 -3.18 12.55 14.93
C GLU A 59 -2.05 12.14 15.88
N ARG A 60 -2.35 11.60 17.08
CA ARG A 60 -1.33 11.24 18.08
C ARG A 60 -0.69 9.86 17.90
N ARG A 61 -1.36 8.90 17.24
CA ARG A 61 -0.74 7.63 16.87
C ARG A 61 -0.22 7.69 15.46
N LYS A 62 0.91 8.38 15.28
CA LYS A 62 1.82 8.19 14.14
C LYS A 62 1.94 6.68 13.94
N CYS A 63 1.28 6.14 12.92
CA CYS A 63 1.31 4.71 12.59
C CYS A 63 2.68 4.39 11.98
N ASP A 64 3.70 4.48 12.83
CA ASP A 64 5.11 4.28 12.52
C ASP A 64 5.46 2.79 12.46
N PHE A 65 4.50 1.89 12.65
CA PHE A 65 4.77 0.45 12.67
C PHE A 65 5.59 -0.02 11.47
N LEU A 66 5.23 0.41 10.25
CA LEU A 66 5.98 0.03 9.05
C LEU A 66 7.38 0.64 9.05
N GLU A 67 7.51 1.88 9.50
CA GLU A 67 8.79 2.58 9.67
C GLU A 67 9.67 1.82 10.66
N ARG A 68 9.16 1.53 11.86
CA ARG A 68 9.79 0.76 12.93
C ARG A 68 10.20 -0.65 12.46
N LEU A 69 9.31 -1.35 11.74
CA LEU A 69 9.60 -2.66 11.16
C LEU A 69 10.79 -2.57 10.18
N CYS A 70 10.79 -1.58 9.28
CA CYS A 70 11.88 -1.39 8.33
C CYS A 70 13.20 -1.07 9.03
N MET A 71 13.16 -0.28 10.11
CA MET A 71 14.35 0.06 10.89
C MET A 71 14.90 -1.13 11.68
N ILE A 72 14.04 -1.91 12.34
CA ILE A 72 14.44 -3.15 13.03
C ILE A 72 15.00 -4.17 12.04
N TYR A 73 14.38 -4.32 10.87
CA TYR A 73 14.89 -5.22 9.84
C TYR A 73 16.30 -4.81 9.42
N ALA A 74 16.50 -3.54 9.07
CA ALA A 74 17.79 -3.03 8.59
C ALA A 74 18.86 -2.84 9.67
N SER A 75 18.54 -2.93 10.96
CA SER A 75 19.56 -2.92 12.01
C SER A 75 20.37 -4.23 12.04
N HIS A 76 19.91 -5.28 11.36
CA HIS A 76 20.61 -6.55 11.28
C HIS A 76 21.67 -6.53 10.18
N LYS A 77 22.90 -6.95 10.52
CA LYS A 77 24.05 -6.92 9.60
C LYS A 77 23.86 -7.74 8.32
N THR A 78 23.04 -8.78 8.37
CA THR A 78 22.75 -9.68 7.24
C THR A 78 21.52 -9.27 6.46
N ALA A 79 20.85 -8.17 6.82
CA ALA A 79 19.64 -7.73 6.16
C ALA A 79 19.96 -7.21 4.75
N ALA A 80 19.24 -7.71 3.76
CA ALA A 80 19.20 -7.18 2.42
C ALA A 80 17.74 -6.88 2.06
N PRO A 81 17.42 -5.81 1.32
CA PRO A 81 16.05 -5.53 0.92
C PRO A 81 15.41 -6.72 0.21
N LEU A 82 14.16 -7.03 0.55
CA LEU A 82 13.44 -8.16 0.01
C LEU A 82 12.98 -7.87 -1.43
N ALA A 83 13.23 -8.82 -2.33
CA ALA A 83 12.75 -8.79 -3.71
C ALA A 83 11.27 -9.20 -3.81
N LEU A 84 10.38 -8.47 -3.12
CA LEU A 84 8.94 -8.73 -3.09
C LEU A 84 8.30 -8.48 -4.46
N HIS A 85 7.40 -9.36 -4.86
CA HIS A 85 6.49 -9.17 -6.00
C HIS A 85 5.18 -8.52 -5.56
N THR A 86 4.69 -8.87 -4.36
CA THR A 86 3.40 -8.41 -3.85
C THR A 86 3.56 -7.77 -2.48
N LEU A 87 3.11 -6.53 -2.34
CA LEU A 87 3.05 -5.81 -1.06
C LEU A 87 1.61 -5.39 -0.77
N ARG A 88 1.05 -5.85 0.36
CA ARG A 88 -0.32 -5.54 0.79
C ARG A 88 -0.29 -4.83 2.14
N LEU A 89 -0.48 -3.53 2.14
CA LEU A 89 -0.56 -2.70 3.33
C LEU A 89 -2.02 -2.38 3.57
N ARG A 90 -2.58 -2.86 4.68
CA ARG A 90 -3.98 -2.64 5.05
C ARG A 90 -4.08 -1.73 6.28
N LYS A 91 -5.31 -1.58 6.81
CA LYS A 91 -5.65 -0.76 7.97
C LYS A 91 -4.55 -0.78 9.05
N GLY A 92 -4.18 0.42 9.51
CA GLY A 92 -3.13 0.66 10.51
C GLY A 92 -1.69 0.65 9.97
N ILE A 93 -1.46 0.27 8.71
CA ILE A 93 -0.13 0.24 8.10
C ILE A 93 0.02 1.41 7.12
N CYS A 94 0.78 2.43 7.50
CA CYS A 94 1.02 3.60 6.66
C CYS A 94 2.30 3.45 5.82
N LEU A 95 2.20 3.78 4.53
CA LEU A 95 3.32 3.84 3.59
C LEU A 95 4.12 5.14 3.72
N TRP A 96 3.57 6.14 4.40
CA TRP A 96 4.15 7.47 4.53
C TRP A 96 4.98 7.59 5.80
N PRO A 97 6.18 8.19 5.71
CA PRO A 97 6.99 8.43 6.88
C PRO A 97 6.23 9.31 7.85
N SER A 98 6.50 9.10 9.14
CA SER A 98 6.17 10.11 10.14
C SER A 98 6.87 11.44 9.81
N ASP A 99 6.49 12.56 10.45
CA ASP A 99 7.20 13.84 10.33
C ASP A 99 8.69 13.79 10.76
N SER A 100 9.20 12.60 11.08
CA SER A 100 10.59 12.36 11.40
C SER A 100 11.49 12.76 10.23
N PRO A 101 12.43 13.70 10.44
CA PRO A 101 13.30 14.24 9.39
C PRO A 101 14.31 13.21 8.85
N THR A 102 14.44 12.03 9.47
CA THR A 102 15.52 11.08 9.22
C THR A 102 15.22 9.99 8.20
N VAL A 103 14.00 9.92 7.62
CA VAL A 103 13.57 8.64 7.03
C VAL A 103 12.76 8.73 5.74
N GLY A 104 13.13 9.66 4.84
CA GLY A 104 12.48 9.82 3.53
C GLY A 104 12.44 8.57 2.63
N ASN A 105 13.06 7.45 3.05
CA ASN A 105 13.05 6.19 2.30
C ASN A 105 13.14 4.91 3.16
N TYR A 106 12.48 4.82 4.33
CA TYR A 106 12.53 3.59 5.16
C TYR A 106 12.13 2.33 4.40
N LEU A 107 11.14 2.41 3.50
CA LEU A 107 10.67 1.22 2.77
C LEU A 107 11.78 0.58 1.92
N ALA A 108 12.72 1.38 1.37
CA ALA A 108 13.84 0.84 0.62
C ALA A 108 14.81 0.02 1.48
N ARG A 109 14.74 0.16 2.82
CA ARG A 109 15.48 -0.68 3.76
C ARG A 109 14.90 -2.09 3.87
N LEU A 110 13.62 -2.26 3.54
CA LEU A 110 12.92 -3.54 3.64
C LEU A 110 12.63 -4.17 2.28
N VAL A 111 12.39 -3.37 1.23
CA VAL A 111 11.89 -3.86 -0.06
C VAL A 111 12.65 -3.26 -1.23
N GLU A 112 13.03 -4.10 -2.19
CA GLU A 112 13.49 -3.67 -3.51
C GLU A 112 12.32 -3.12 -4.34
N LYS A 113 12.12 -1.80 -4.32
CA LYS A 113 11.04 -1.11 -5.06
C LYS A 113 10.87 -1.56 -6.52
N PRO A 114 11.94 -1.76 -7.32
CA PRO A 114 11.80 -2.14 -8.72
C PRO A 114 11.23 -3.56 -8.94
N LYS A 115 11.13 -4.39 -7.90
CA LYS A 115 10.63 -5.78 -8.02
C LYS A 115 9.12 -5.89 -7.76
N ILE A 116 8.51 -4.88 -7.15
CA ILE A 116 7.09 -4.87 -6.83
C ILE A 116 6.28 -4.86 -8.12
N GLN A 117 5.42 -5.87 -8.27
CA GLN A 117 4.47 -6.02 -9.37
C GLN A 117 3.06 -5.66 -8.93
N CYS A 118 2.70 -6.04 -7.70
CA CYS A 118 1.37 -5.86 -7.14
C CYS A 118 1.43 -5.08 -5.83
N LEU A 119 0.79 -3.91 -5.79
CA LEU A 119 0.72 -3.05 -4.60
C LEU A 119 -0.73 -2.84 -4.19
N HIS A 120 -1.08 -3.31 -2.99
CA HIS A 120 -2.40 -3.06 -2.40
C HIS A 120 -2.24 -2.15 -1.20
N ILE A 121 -2.89 -0.99 -1.25
CA ILE A 121 -2.96 -0.03 -0.15
C ILE A 121 -4.43 0.09 0.23
N LEU A 122 -4.78 -0.39 1.42
CA LEU A 122 -6.06 -0.17 2.06
C LEU A 122 -5.82 0.74 3.26
N ASN A 123 -5.96 2.04 3.05
CA ASN A 123 -5.78 3.04 4.09
C ASN A 123 -7.06 3.86 4.26
N ASP A 124 -7.38 4.19 5.51
CA ASP A 124 -8.56 4.98 5.87
C ASP A 124 -8.36 6.47 5.52
N ASP A 125 -7.12 6.95 5.33
CA ASP A 125 -6.86 8.35 5.01
C ASP A 125 -6.09 8.53 3.69
N PHE A 126 -6.80 8.37 2.58
CA PHE A 126 -6.26 8.58 1.24
C PHE A 126 -5.93 10.05 0.94
N LYS A 127 -6.39 11.00 1.76
CA LYS A 127 -6.19 12.44 1.52
C LYS A 127 -4.76 12.87 1.79
N PHE A 128 -4.06 12.20 2.71
CA PHE A 128 -2.68 12.51 3.05
C PHE A 128 -1.72 11.53 2.37
N GLY A 129 -0.88 12.07 1.48
CA GLY A 129 0.24 11.32 0.88
C GLY A 129 0.13 11.02 -0.61
N MET A 130 -0.92 11.45 -1.33
CA MET A 130 -1.01 11.22 -2.78
C MET A 130 0.11 11.90 -3.58
N ALA A 131 0.56 13.10 -3.19
CA ALA A 131 1.71 13.74 -3.82
C ALA A 131 3.00 12.91 -3.63
N GLN A 132 3.21 12.38 -2.42
CA GLN A 132 4.37 11.54 -2.12
C GLN A 132 4.28 10.17 -2.78
N PHE A 133 3.08 9.61 -2.89
CA PHE A 133 2.79 8.41 -3.68
C PHE A 133 3.16 8.63 -5.14
N ALA A 134 2.63 9.70 -5.75
CA ALA A 134 2.91 10.07 -7.13
C ALA A 134 4.40 10.25 -7.38
N ALA A 135 5.13 10.87 -6.45
CA ALA A 135 6.59 11.02 -6.55
C ALA A 135 7.37 9.70 -6.47
N ASN A 136 6.77 8.63 -5.93
CA ASN A 136 7.41 7.31 -5.84
C ASN A 136 6.94 6.33 -6.93
N LEU A 137 5.80 6.58 -7.59
CA LEU A 137 5.28 5.73 -8.67
C LEU A 137 6.29 5.45 -9.80
N PRO A 138 7.06 6.44 -10.31
CA PRO A 138 8.07 6.18 -11.35
C PRO A 138 9.17 5.20 -10.92
N LYS A 139 9.38 5.01 -9.61
CA LYS A 139 10.38 4.08 -9.05
C LYS A 139 9.87 2.64 -9.00
N LEU A 140 8.56 2.42 -9.16
CA LEU A 140 7.91 1.11 -9.19
C LEU A 140 7.83 0.60 -10.63
N THR A 141 8.97 0.48 -11.29
CA THR A 141 9.05 0.26 -12.75
C THR A 141 8.40 -1.03 -13.24
N ARG A 142 8.20 -2.03 -12.36
CA ARG A 142 7.55 -3.31 -12.69
C ARG A 142 6.11 -3.43 -12.16
N LEU A 143 5.56 -2.36 -11.58
CA LEU A 143 4.20 -2.36 -11.04
C LEU A 143 3.20 -2.55 -12.17
N ASN A 144 2.56 -3.72 -12.23
CA ASN A 144 1.50 -4.02 -13.18
C ASN A 144 0.11 -3.85 -12.56
N GLN A 145 0.01 -3.90 -11.23
CA GLN A 145 -1.25 -3.88 -10.52
C GLN A 145 -1.18 -2.96 -9.30
N LEU A 146 -2.16 -2.06 -9.21
CA LEU A 146 -2.36 -1.20 -8.07
C LEU A 146 -3.80 -1.31 -7.56
N ARG A 147 -3.97 -1.47 -6.25
CA ARG A 147 -5.27 -1.36 -5.58
C ARG A 147 -5.17 -0.31 -4.49
N LEU A 148 -5.97 0.73 -4.62
CA LEU A 148 -6.12 1.83 -3.67
C LEU A 148 -7.53 1.77 -3.11
N ASN A 149 -7.73 1.05 -2.02
CA ASN A 149 -9.05 0.98 -1.39
C ASN A 149 -9.14 1.94 -0.21
N THR A 150 -10.27 2.61 -0.12
CA THR A 150 -10.75 3.26 1.11
C THR A 150 -11.80 2.34 1.72
N ASN A 151 -11.87 2.26 3.05
CA ASN A 151 -12.94 1.49 3.68
C ASN A 151 -14.30 2.09 3.29
N SER A 152 -15.25 1.22 2.95
CA SER A 152 -16.58 1.58 2.41
C SER A 152 -17.41 2.49 3.33
N GLN A 153 -17.15 2.49 4.64
CA GLN A 153 -17.81 3.41 5.57
C GLN A 153 -17.31 4.85 5.46
N GLN A 154 -16.23 5.10 4.72
CA GLN A 154 -15.70 6.44 4.42
C GLN A 154 -15.82 6.77 2.92
N ARG A 155 -16.85 6.23 2.25
CA ARG A 155 -17.21 6.55 0.87
C ARG A 155 -17.21 8.06 0.60
N ASP A 156 -17.50 8.89 1.62
CA ASP A 156 -17.56 10.35 1.54
C ASP A 156 -16.21 11.08 1.62
N ARG A 157 -15.08 10.36 1.69
CA ARG A 157 -13.75 10.95 1.89
C ARG A 157 -12.85 11.00 0.66
N PHE A 158 -13.36 10.77 -0.55
CA PHE A 158 -12.66 11.35 -1.70
C PHE A 158 -12.57 12.87 -1.48
N PRO A 159 -11.42 13.53 -1.75
CA PRO A 159 -11.29 14.96 -1.50
C PRO A 159 -12.44 15.70 -2.19
N THR A 160 -13.31 16.31 -1.38
CA THR A 160 -14.33 17.26 -1.82
C THR A 160 -13.64 18.34 -2.65
N ASN A 161 -14.31 18.87 -3.67
CA ASN A 161 -13.79 19.78 -4.69
C ASN A 161 -12.65 20.71 -4.21
N ALA A 162 -12.75 21.36 -3.06
CA ALA A 162 -11.70 22.25 -2.53
C ALA A 162 -10.31 21.63 -2.24
N LYS A 163 -10.19 20.31 -2.01
CA LYS A 163 -8.91 19.62 -1.71
C LYS A 163 -8.49 18.61 -2.79
N SER A 164 -9.22 18.57 -3.91
CA SER A 164 -8.88 17.77 -5.08
C SER A 164 -7.72 18.41 -5.83
N LEU A 165 -6.94 17.63 -6.58
CA LEU A 165 -6.04 18.19 -7.61
C LEU A 165 -6.80 18.94 -8.72
N TRP A 166 -8.12 18.74 -8.80
CA TRP A 166 -9.02 19.37 -9.77
C TRP A 166 -10.22 20.01 -9.07
N PRO A 167 -10.04 21.15 -8.38
CA PRO A 167 -11.14 21.84 -7.72
C PRO A 167 -12.16 22.37 -8.72
N GLY A 168 -13.44 22.08 -8.48
CA GLY A 168 -14.57 22.55 -9.30
C GLY A 168 -14.81 21.79 -10.60
N VAL A 169 -13.95 20.82 -10.96
CA VAL A 169 -14.03 20.09 -12.24
C VAL A 169 -14.77 18.76 -12.11
N VAL A 170 -14.98 18.26 -10.89
CA VAL A 170 -15.41 16.89 -10.66
C VAL A 170 -16.59 16.82 -9.70
N GLU A 171 -17.80 16.73 -10.23
CA GLU A 171 -19.01 16.52 -9.41
C GLU A 171 -19.16 15.05 -8.95
N LYS A 172 -18.59 14.09 -9.70
CA LYS A 172 -18.76 12.66 -9.46
C LYS A 172 -17.46 11.98 -9.03
N ARG A 173 -17.54 11.15 -7.98
CA ARG A 173 -16.38 10.43 -7.41
C ARG A 173 -15.70 9.48 -8.41
N LYS A 174 -16.48 8.82 -9.28
CA LYS A 174 -15.95 7.95 -10.34
C LYS A 174 -15.02 8.71 -11.28
N ASP A 175 -15.38 9.95 -11.65
CA ASP A 175 -14.57 10.79 -12.55
C ASP A 175 -13.27 11.23 -11.87
N ALA A 176 -13.29 11.51 -10.56
CA ALA A 176 -12.08 11.81 -9.79
C ALA A 176 -11.15 10.60 -9.77
N ALA A 177 -11.70 9.41 -9.47
CA ALA A 177 -10.94 8.17 -9.47
C ALA A 177 -10.38 7.84 -10.87
N ALA A 178 -11.15 8.05 -11.94
CA ALA A 178 -10.69 7.89 -13.31
C ALA A 178 -9.53 8.85 -13.65
N ARG A 179 -9.60 10.13 -13.24
CA ARG A 179 -8.48 11.08 -13.41
C ARG A 179 -7.22 10.65 -12.66
N TYR A 180 -7.37 10.15 -11.42
CA TYR A 180 -6.24 9.55 -10.71
C TYR A 180 -5.70 8.32 -11.42
N ALA A 181 -6.55 7.45 -11.96
CA ALA A 181 -6.11 6.29 -12.74
C ALA A 181 -5.30 6.72 -13.98
N LYS A 182 -5.76 7.73 -14.73
CA LYS A 182 -5.01 8.30 -15.87
C LYS A 182 -3.66 8.89 -15.41
N LEU A 183 -3.62 9.64 -14.32
CA LEU A 183 -2.38 10.19 -13.75
C LEU A 183 -1.41 9.09 -13.29
N ILE A 184 -1.90 8.06 -12.60
CA ILE A 184 -1.07 6.93 -12.17
C ILE A 184 -0.49 6.22 -13.39
N LYS A 185 -1.30 6.02 -14.44
CA LYS A 185 -0.86 5.41 -15.70
C LYS A 185 0.24 6.23 -16.39
N SER A 186 0.11 7.55 -16.43
CA SER A 186 1.15 8.40 -17.04
C SER A 186 2.45 8.38 -16.24
N LEU A 187 2.38 8.26 -14.90
CA LEU A 187 3.55 8.18 -14.02
C LEU A 187 4.18 6.78 -13.94
N CYS A 188 3.40 5.73 -14.23
CA CYS A 188 3.82 4.34 -14.15
C CYS A 188 3.35 3.55 -15.38
N PRO A 189 4.08 3.62 -16.52
CA PRO A 189 3.62 3.06 -17.79
C PRO A 189 3.42 1.54 -17.78
N SER A 190 4.12 0.82 -16.90
CA SER A 190 4.01 -0.64 -16.73
C SER A 190 2.69 -1.09 -16.12
N ILE A 191 1.90 -0.18 -15.55
CA ILE A 191 0.64 -0.52 -14.92
C ILE A 191 -0.40 -0.98 -15.94
N GLN A 192 -1.02 -2.12 -15.66
CA GLN A 192 -2.02 -2.76 -16.51
C GLN A 192 -3.39 -2.79 -15.84
N TYR A 193 -3.40 -2.78 -14.50
CA TYR A 193 -4.60 -2.87 -13.69
C TYR A 193 -4.58 -1.82 -12.57
N ILE A 194 -5.67 -1.06 -12.45
CA ILE A 194 -5.88 -0.10 -11.37
C ILE A 194 -7.25 -0.33 -10.74
N GLN A 195 -7.29 -0.50 -9.43
CA GLN A 195 -8.51 -0.36 -8.64
C GLN A 195 -8.39 0.84 -7.72
N ILE A 196 -9.40 1.69 -7.72
CA ILE A 196 -9.53 2.81 -6.78
C ILE A 196 -10.92 2.74 -6.18
N ALA A 197 -11.00 2.47 -4.88
CA ALA A 197 -12.23 2.15 -4.17
C ALA A 197 -13.04 1.05 -4.89
N ASP A 198 -14.29 1.37 -5.25
CA ASP A 198 -15.21 0.44 -5.88
C ASP A 198 -15.04 0.39 -7.43
N TRP A 199 -14.14 1.20 -8.00
CA TRP A 199 -13.93 1.27 -9.45
C TRP A 199 -12.64 0.59 -9.87
N THR A 200 -12.73 -0.10 -11.00
CA THR A 200 -11.65 -0.92 -11.53
C THR A 200 -11.49 -0.67 -13.02
N TRP A 201 -10.24 -0.48 -13.44
CA TRP A 201 -9.86 -0.31 -14.83
C TRP A 201 -8.75 -1.27 -15.24
N GLN A 202 -8.91 -1.82 -16.43
CA GLN A 202 -7.84 -2.46 -17.19
C GLN A 202 -7.34 -1.47 -18.26
N LEU A 203 -6.03 -1.22 -18.29
CA LEU A 203 -5.44 -0.11 -19.02
C LEU A 203 -4.67 -0.53 -20.29
N ASN A 204 -4.36 -1.82 -20.42
CA ASN A 204 -3.73 -2.37 -21.61
C ASN A 204 -4.25 -3.80 -21.84
N ILE A 205 -4.89 -4.04 -23.00
CA ILE A 205 -5.11 -5.38 -23.56
C ILE A 205 -4.04 -5.62 -24.62
N LEU A 206 -2.77 -5.78 -24.22
CA LEU A 206 -1.86 -6.54 -25.08
C LEU A 206 -2.07 -8.01 -24.71
N ARG A 207 -2.54 -8.79 -25.69
CA ARG A 207 -2.89 -10.22 -25.63
C ARG A 207 -1.74 -11.10 -25.11
N ALA A 208 -1.44 -11.04 -23.82
CA ALA A 208 -0.67 -12.05 -23.13
C ALA A 208 -1.55 -12.60 -22.01
N PRO A 209 -1.76 -13.92 -21.92
CA PRO A 209 -2.45 -14.50 -20.77
C PRO A 209 -1.59 -14.19 -19.54
N LEU A 210 -2.12 -13.37 -18.63
CA LEU A 210 -1.55 -13.14 -17.30
C LEU A 210 -1.71 -14.41 -16.46
N ASN A 211 -0.92 -15.43 -16.77
CA ASN A 211 -0.71 -16.57 -15.89
C ASN A 211 0.46 -16.24 -14.98
N VAL A 212 0.19 -15.54 -13.87
CA VAL A 212 1.13 -15.40 -12.77
C VAL A 212 0.39 -15.82 -11.50
N ALA A 213 0.89 -16.90 -10.92
CA ALA A 213 0.35 -17.59 -9.76
C ALA A 213 -0.12 -16.61 -8.65
N GLY A 214 -1.42 -16.65 -8.36
CA GLY A 214 -2.04 -15.90 -7.25
C GLY A 214 -3.01 -14.81 -7.71
N ASN A 215 -4.12 -15.23 -8.33
CA ASN A 215 -5.31 -14.45 -8.70
C ASN A 215 -5.41 -13.06 -8.08
N CYS A 216 -5.09 -12.03 -8.86
CA CYS A 216 -5.33 -10.64 -8.49
C CYS A 216 -6.10 -9.85 -9.57
N ILE A 217 -6.69 -10.50 -10.58
CA ILE A 217 -7.62 -9.86 -11.52
C ILE A 217 -9.05 -10.07 -10.99
N PRO A 218 -9.84 -9.02 -10.72
CA PRO A 218 -11.27 -9.17 -10.51
C PRO A 218 -11.99 -9.34 -11.84
N GLU A 219 -13.07 -10.11 -11.81
CA GLU A 219 -13.91 -10.47 -12.98
C GLU A 219 -14.61 -9.27 -13.65
N TYR A 220 -14.53 -8.06 -13.11
CA TYR A 220 -15.32 -6.89 -13.55
C TYR A 220 -14.47 -5.62 -13.71
N ALA A 221 -13.47 -5.63 -14.59
CA ALA A 221 -12.70 -4.43 -14.94
C ALA A 221 -13.30 -3.72 -16.17
N GLU A 222 -13.53 -2.40 -16.08
CA GLU A 222 -13.88 -1.58 -17.24
C GLU A 222 -12.63 -1.23 -18.05
N LEU A 223 -12.76 -1.05 -19.36
CA LEU A 223 -11.69 -0.46 -20.17
C LEU A 223 -11.70 1.06 -19.98
N LEU A 224 -10.54 1.62 -19.65
CA LEU A 224 -10.37 3.07 -19.60
C LEU A 224 -9.71 3.53 -20.89
N GLU A 225 -10.45 4.28 -21.72
CA GLU A 225 -9.88 4.93 -22.90
C GLU A 225 -8.97 6.09 -22.45
N LEU A 226 -7.71 6.01 -22.92
CA LEU A 226 -6.68 7.01 -22.70
C LEU A 226 -6.62 7.88 -23.96
N ASP A 227 -7.51 8.87 -24.04
CA ASP A 227 -7.44 9.95 -25.03
C ASP A 227 -6.17 10.81 -24.85
#